data_AF-A0A8T4CGW8-F1
#
_entry.id   AF-A0A8T4CGW8-F1
#
_cell.length_a   1.000
_cell.length_b   1.000
_cell.length_c   1.000
_cell.angle_alpha   90.00
_cell.angle_beta   90.00
_cell.angle_gamma   90.00
#
_symmetry.space_group_name_H-M   'P 1'
#
loop_
_entity.id
_entity.type
_entity.pdbx_description
1 polymer ?
#
loop_
_entity_poly.entity_id
_entity_poly.type
_entity_poly.pdbx_seq_one_letter_code
_entity_poly.pdbx_strand_id
1 'polypeptide(L)'
;MLTPLEVKKQEFSRAMRGYDPAEVRSFLETISQEMERLQEIIQLQEQDLERIKTELTAFQRMERNMKEALVNAQETLKEAREGSQREAVLRRREAEIEAVQIVKDAYKRREEVL
;
A
#
# COMPACT_ATOMS: atom_id res chain seq x y z
N MET A 1 -2.58 24.25 29.73
CA MET A 1 -4.01 23.87 29.84
C MET A 1 -4.24 23.35 31.25
N LEU A 2 -5.45 23.53 31.78
CA LEU A 2 -5.83 22.97 33.09
C LEU A 2 -6.19 21.50 32.93
N THR A 3 -5.80 20.69 33.91
CA THR A 3 -6.20 19.29 34.05
C THR A 3 -7.58 19.20 34.73
N PRO A 4 -8.32 18.09 34.53
CA PRO A 4 -9.58 17.87 35.24
C PRO A 4 -9.42 17.97 36.76
N LEU A 5 -8.30 17.48 37.29
CA LEU A 5 -7.98 17.53 38.71
C LEU A 5 -7.75 18.96 39.22
N GLU A 6 -7.06 19.79 38.43
CA GLU A 6 -6.86 21.20 38.75
C GLU A 6 -8.19 21.98 38.76
N VAL A 7 -9.08 21.70 37.80
CA VAL A 7 -10.43 22.32 37.76
C VAL A 7 -11.26 21.90 38.98
N LYS A 8 -11.24 20.61 39.34
CA LYS A 8 -11.96 20.08 40.50
C LYS A 8 -11.47 20.66 41.83
N LYS A 9 -10.17 20.95 41.93
CA LYS A 9 -9.53 21.49 43.14
C LYS A 9 -9.45 23.02 43.16
N GLN A 10 -9.98 23.71 42.16
CA GLN A 10 -9.89 25.16 42.08
C GLN A 10 -10.62 25.82 43.26
N GLU A 11 -9.89 26.65 44.00
CA GLU A 11 -10.46 27.47 45.06
C GLU A 11 -10.73 28.89 44.57
N PHE A 12 -11.82 29.50 45.08
CA PHE A 12 -12.21 30.87 44.77
C PHE A 12 -12.31 31.69 46.05
N SER A 13 -11.89 32.95 45.98
CA SER A 13 -12.07 33.90 47.08
C SER A 13 -13.55 34.25 47.27
N ARG A 14 -13.95 34.54 48.51
CA ARG A 14 -15.33 34.91 48.84
C ARG A 14 -15.54 36.41 48.65
N ALA A 15 -16.71 36.80 48.15
CA ALA A 15 -17.14 38.19 48.01
C ALA A 15 -18.59 38.36 48.49
N MET A 16 -18.94 39.56 48.98
CA MET A 16 -20.24 39.88 49.61
C MET A 16 -21.47 39.61 48.71
N ARG A 17 -21.27 39.49 47.39
CA ARG A 17 -22.29 39.17 46.38
C ARG A 17 -21.77 38.13 45.36
N GLY A 18 -21.08 37.09 45.84
CA GLY A 18 -20.60 35.99 45.00
C GLY A 18 -21.63 34.89 44.78
N TYR A 19 -21.33 33.98 43.85
CA TYR A 19 -22.10 32.74 43.64
C TYR A 19 -22.05 31.83 44.86
N ASP A 20 -23.05 30.95 45.01
CA ASP A 20 -23.07 29.94 46.07
C ASP A 20 -21.86 28.99 45.89
N PRO A 21 -20.96 28.89 46.89
CA PRO A 21 -19.84 27.96 46.83
C PRO A 21 -20.24 26.49 46.59
N ALA A 22 -21.43 26.05 47.03
CA ALA A 22 -21.91 24.69 46.79
C ALA A 22 -22.27 24.46 45.32
N GLU A 23 -22.97 25.41 44.70
CA GLU A 23 -23.34 25.37 43.29
C GLU A 23 -22.09 25.39 42.39
N VAL A 24 -21.14 26.29 42.69
CA VAL A 24 -19.86 26.35 41.98
C VAL A 24 -19.10 25.02 42.10
N ARG A 25 -19.02 24.42 43.30
CA ARG A 25 -18.36 23.11 43.48
C ARG A 25 -19.02 22.01 42.66
N SER A 26 -20.35 21.94 42.63
CA SER A 26 -21.08 20.95 41.84
C SER A 26 -20.81 21.12 40.34
N PHE A 27 -20.73 22.37 39.88
CA PHE A 27 -20.41 22.68 38.49
C PHE A 27 -18.98 22.30 38.12
N LEU A 28 -17.99 22.61 38.97
CA LEU A 28 -16.60 22.19 38.77
C LEU A 28 -16.43 20.67 38.71
N GLU A 29 -17.18 19.93 39.53
CA GLU A 29 -17.18 18.47 39.51
C GLU A 29 -17.69 17.94 38.17
N THR A 30 -18.80 18.50 37.66
CA THR A 30 -19.36 18.10 36.36
C THR A 30 -18.40 18.44 35.21
N ILE A 31 -17.79 19.63 35.23
CA ILE A 31 -16.79 20.01 34.22
C ILE A 31 -15.59 19.07 34.27
N SER A 32 -15.08 18.77 35.46
CA SER A 32 -13.95 17.87 35.63
C SER A 32 -14.23 16.49 35.02
N GLN A 33 -15.41 15.92 35.29
CA GLN A 33 -15.83 14.63 34.73
C GLN A 33 -15.95 14.68 33.20
N GLU A 34 -16.54 15.73 32.63
CA GLU A 34 -16.62 15.88 31.18
C GLU A 34 -15.23 16.08 30.54
N MET A 35 -14.31 16.77 31.21
CA MET A 35 -12.94 16.90 30.74
C MET A 35 -12.21 15.55 30.73
N GLU A 36 -12.37 14.73 31.77
CA GLU A 36 -11.81 13.35 31.79
C GLU A 36 -12.37 12.53 30.63
N ARG A 37 -13.70 12.56 30.44
CA ARG A 37 -14.36 11.85 29.33
C ARG A 37 -13.84 12.29 27.96
N LEU A 38 -13.65 13.59 27.76
CA LEU A 38 -13.10 14.11 26.50
C LEU A 38 -11.64 13.70 26.30
N GLN A 39 -10.83 13.67 27.36
CA GLN A 39 -9.45 13.20 27.29
C GLN A 39 -9.36 11.72 26.92
N GLU A 40 -10.23 10.88 27.46
CA GLU A 40 -10.32 9.46 27.07
C GLU A 40 -10.71 9.31 25.59
N ILE A 41 -11.71 10.06 25.13
CA ILE A 41 -12.14 10.04 23.72
C ILE A 41 -10.99 10.47 22.80
N ILE A 42 -10.28 11.56 23.13
CA ILE A 42 -9.15 12.03 22.34
C ILE A 42 -8.06 10.95 22.27
N GLN A 43 -7.71 10.35 23.40
CA GLN A 43 -6.69 9.30 23.45
C GLN A 43 -7.07 8.09 22.59
N LEU A 44 -8.33 7.64 22.65
CA LEU A 44 -8.83 6.55 21.81
C LEU A 44 -8.81 6.93 20.33
N GLN A 45 -9.21 8.15 19.98
CA GLN A 45 -9.17 8.65 18.60
C GLN A 45 -7.75 8.77 18.06
N GLU A 46 -6.79 9.19 18.88
CA GLU A 46 -5.37 9.23 18.52
C GLU A 46 -4.82 7.83 18.25
N GLN A 47 -5.16 6.85 19.09
CA GLN A 47 -4.78 5.45 18.87
C GLN A 47 -5.38 4.87 17.58
N ASP A 48 -6.66 5.11 17.33
CA ASP A 48 -7.33 4.68 16.09
C ASP A 48 -6.73 5.35 14.86
N LEU A 49 -6.41 6.65 14.96
CA LEU A 49 -5.80 7.39 13.87
C LEU A 49 -4.43 6.80 13.51
N GLU A 50 -3.59 6.49 14.49
CA GLU A 50 -2.28 5.89 14.25
C GLU A 50 -2.39 4.47 13.67
N ARG A 51 -3.36 3.67 14.14
CA ARG A 51 -3.67 2.36 13.55
C ARG A 51 -4.07 2.49 12.07
N ILE A 52 -5.01 3.39 11.75
CA ILE A 52 -5.49 3.61 10.38
C ILE A 52 -4.37 4.11 9.46
N LYS A 53 -3.51 5.04 9.93
CA LYS A 53 -2.35 5.51 9.16
C LYS A 53 -1.37 4.38 8.85
N THR A 54 -1.15 3.49 9.81
CA THR A 54 -0.27 2.33 9.65
C THR A 54 -0.81 1.37 8.59
N GLU A 55 -2.10 1.03 8.68
CA GLU A 55 -2.79 0.19 7.69
C GLU A 55 -2.77 0.81 6.30
N LEU A 56 -3.07 2.11 6.19
CA LEU A 56 -3.04 2.84 4.92
C LEU A 56 -1.65 2.79 4.28
N THR A 57 -0.60 2.99 5.07
CA THR A 57 0.79 2.94 4.57
C THR A 57 1.14 1.54 4.05
N ALA A 58 0.67 0.49 4.74
CA ALA A 58 0.85 -0.89 4.31
C ALA A 58 0.12 -1.16 2.97
N PHE A 59 -1.14 -0.72 2.85
CA PHE A 59 -1.91 -0.85 1.60
C PHE A 59 -1.27 -0.11 0.43
N GLN A 60 -0.82 1.13 0.65
CA GLN A 60 -0.13 1.89 -0.39
C GLN A 60 1.18 1.22 -0.84
N ARG A 61 1.92 0.58 0.09
CA ARG A 61 3.11 -0.19 -0.25
C ARG A 61 2.76 -1.43 -1.06
N MET A 62 1.72 -2.16 -0.67
CA MET A 62 1.23 -3.32 -1.41
C MET A 62 0.79 -2.93 -2.82
N GLU A 63 0.06 -1.83 -2.97
CA GLU A 63 -0.37 -1.31 -4.28
C GLU A 63 0.82 -0.98 -5.19
N ARG A 64 1.87 -0.32 -4.65
CA ARG A 64 3.10 -0.05 -5.40
C ARG A 64 3.78 -1.33 -5.88
N ASN A 65 3.97 -2.29 -4.97
CA ASN A 65 4.59 -3.57 -5.31
C ASN A 65 3.78 -4.34 -6.38
N MET A 66 2.45 -4.31 -6.30
CA MET A 66 1.58 -4.93 -7.30
C MET A 66 1.72 -4.26 -8.67
N LYS A 67 1.78 -2.93 -8.72
CA LYS A 67 2.02 -2.19 -9.96
C LYS A 67 3.37 -2.54 -10.58
N GLU A 68 4.43 -2.56 -9.78
CA GLU A 68 5.77 -2.97 -10.22
C GLU A 68 5.77 -4.41 -10.75
N ALA A 69 5.17 -5.35 -10.02
CA ALA A 69 5.05 -6.74 -10.46
C ALA A 69 4.29 -6.88 -11.79
N LEU A 70 3.22 -6.10 -11.99
CA LEU A 70 2.47 -6.10 -13.25
C LEU A 70 3.30 -5.55 -14.42
N VAL A 71 4.06 -4.49 -14.21
CA VAL A 71 4.96 -3.94 -15.23
C VAL A 71 6.03 -4.97 -15.59
N ASN A 72 6.70 -5.56 -14.60
CA ASN A 72 7.71 -6.59 -14.83
C ASN A 72 7.14 -7.82 -15.56
N ALA A 73 5.92 -8.23 -15.22
CA ALA A 73 5.23 -9.33 -15.92
C ALA A 73 4.96 -8.97 -17.39
N GLN A 74 4.53 -7.74 -17.68
CA GLN A 74 4.33 -7.27 -19.06
C GLN A 74 5.63 -7.23 -19.86
N GLU A 75 6.72 -6.75 -19.25
CA GLU A 75 8.05 -6.75 -19.88
C GLU A 75 8.54 -8.17 -20.17
N THR A 76 8.42 -9.07 -19.19
CA THR A 76 8.77 -10.49 -19.35
C THR A 76 7.96 -11.14 -20.49
N LEU A 77 6.66 -10.87 -20.56
CA LEU A 77 5.81 -11.36 -21.64
C LEU A 77 6.22 -10.82 -23.01
N LYS A 78 6.62 -9.55 -23.09
CA LYS A 78 7.11 -8.92 -24.31
C LYS A 78 8.42 -9.58 -24.75
N GLU A 79 9.38 -9.73 -23.85
CA GLU A 79 10.67 -10.38 -24.13
C GLU A 79 10.49 -11.83 -24.58
N ALA A 80 9.63 -12.59 -23.92
CA ALA A 80 9.31 -13.97 -24.29
C ALA A 80 8.71 -14.05 -25.70
N ARG A 81 7.81 -13.12 -26.06
CA ARG A 81 7.22 -13.03 -27.40
C ARG A 81 8.26 -12.69 -28.46
N GLU A 82 9.12 -11.71 -28.19
CA GLU A 82 10.20 -11.31 -29.11
C GLU A 82 11.25 -12.42 -29.28
N GLY A 83 11.56 -13.15 -28.21
CA GLY A 83 12.43 -14.33 -28.26
C GLY A 83 11.83 -15.44 -29.11
N SER A 84 10.57 -15.80 -28.86
CA SER A 84 9.84 -16.82 -29.63
C SER A 84 9.75 -16.47 -31.12
N GLN A 85 9.52 -15.21 -31.45
CA GLN A 85 9.49 -14.74 -32.84
C GLN A 85 10.86 -14.88 -33.52
N ARG A 86 11.94 -14.54 -32.81
CA ARG A 86 13.31 -14.70 -33.31
C ARG A 86 13.65 -16.17 -33.55
N GLU A 87 13.35 -17.04 -32.59
CA GLU A 87 13.56 -18.48 -32.71
C GLU A 87 12.77 -19.07 -33.89
N ALA A 88 11.52 -18.67 -34.08
CA ALA A 88 10.71 -19.12 -35.20
C ALA A 88 11.33 -18.75 -36.57
N VAL A 89 11.88 -17.54 -36.68
CA VAL A 89 12.57 -17.10 -37.91
C VAL A 89 13.85 -17.90 -38.15
N LEU A 90 14.64 -18.19 -37.11
CA LEU A 90 15.85 -19.00 -37.21
C LEU A 90 15.54 -20.43 -37.63
N ARG A 91 14.58 -21.08 -36.96
CA ARG A 91 14.08 -22.42 -37.31
C ARG A 91 13.65 -22.51 -38.77
N ARG A 92 12.93 -21.50 -39.27
CA ARG A 92 12.49 -21.48 -40.67
C ARG A 92 13.68 -21.41 -41.63
N ARG A 93 14.67 -20.56 -41.35
CA ARG A 93 15.90 -20.45 -42.15
C ARG A 93 16.70 -21.74 -42.14
N GLU A 94 16.83 -22.40 -40.99
CA GLU A 94 17.51 -23.69 -40.87
C GLU A 94 16.81 -24.76 -41.72
N ALA A 95 15.49 -24.85 -41.63
CA ALA A 95 14.69 -25.77 -42.45
C ALA A 95 14.80 -25.48 -43.96
N GLU A 96 14.84 -24.19 -44.35
CA GLU A 96 15.06 -23.79 -45.76
C GLU A 96 16.45 -24.25 -46.25
N ILE A 97 17.50 -24.09 -45.46
CA ILE A 97 18.86 -24.52 -45.80
C ILE A 97 18.94 -26.05 -45.91
N GLU A 98 18.36 -26.77 -44.95
CA GLU A 98 18.33 -28.23 -44.93
C GLU A 98 17.57 -28.77 -46.16
N ALA A 99 16.43 -28.18 -46.50
CA ALA A 99 15.68 -28.54 -47.70
C ALA A 99 16.50 -28.36 -48.99
N VAL A 100 17.24 -27.24 -49.11
CA VAL A 100 18.13 -27.00 -50.25
C VAL A 100 19.25 -28.04 -50.32
N GLN A 101 19.85 -28.41 -49.19
CA GLN A 101 20.87 -29.46 -49.14
C GLN A 101 20.31 -30.82 -49.57
N ILE A 102 19.14 -31.21 -49.05
CA ILE A 102 18.48 -32.46 -49.43
C ILE A 102 18.24 -32.53 -50.95
N VAL A 103 17.73 -31.44 -51.53
CA VAL A 103 17.49 -31.36 -52.98
C VAL A 103 18.79 -31.47 -53.76
N LYS A 104 19.84 -30.77 -53.35
CA LYS A 104 21.17 -30.82 -53.98
C LYS A 104 21.77 -32.22 -53.93
N ASP A 105 21.67 -32.89 -52.79
CA ASP A 105 22.17 -34.26 -52.61
C ASP A 105 21.38 -35.26 -53.46
N ALA A 106 20.06 -35.08 -53.59
CA ALA A 106 19.23 -35.89 -54.48
C ALA A 106 19.63 -35.73 -55.95
N TYR A 107 19.91 -34.50 -56.40
CA TYR A 107 20.40 -34.25 -57.76
C TYR A 107 21.77 -34.90 -58.02
N LYS A 108 22.71 -34.80 -57.07
CA LYS A 108 24.01 -35.47 -57.17
C LYS A 108 23.89 -36.98 -57.31
N ARG A 109 23.08 -37.61 -56.45
CA ARG A 109 22.84 -39.07 -56.51
C ARG A 109 22.21 -39.49 -57.84
N ARG A 110 21.36 -38.65 -58.44
CA ARG A 110 20.77 -38.92 -59.76
C ARG A 110 21.84 -38.92 -60.85
N GLU A 111 22.78 -37.99 -60.82
CA GLU A 111 23.89 -37.92 -61.78
C GLU A 111 24.86 -39.09 -61.65
N GLU A 112 25.10 -39.61 -60.45
CA GLU A 112 25.98 -40.77 -60.22
C GLU A 112 25.40 -42.11 -60.73
N VAL A 113 24.09 -42.17 -61.01
CA VAL A 113 23.38 -43.38 -61.45
C VAL A 113 23.16 -43.41 -62.98
N LEU A 114 23.41 -42.30 -63.68
CA LEU A 114 23.32 -42.17 -65.14
C LEU A 114 24.70 -42.33 -65.78
#